data_AF-A0A812ICS6-F1
#
_entry.id   AF-A0A812ICS6-F1
#
_cell.length_a   1.000
_cell.length_b   1.000
_cell.length_c   1.000
_cell.angle_alpha   90.00
_cell.angle_beta   90.00
_cell.angle_gamma   90.00
#
_symmetry.space_group_name_H-M   'P 1'
#
loop_
_entity.id
_entity.type
_entity.pdbx_description
1 polymer ?
#
loop_
_entity_poly.entity_id
_entity_poly.type
_entity_poly.pdbx_seq_one_letter_code
_entity_poly.pdbx_strand_id
1 'polypeptide(L)'
;MHRMGQNLSWLGCRAAEEFSRLTGDKKYTDKMTITLADTNGKCMIMGCSESQVFSIFDFSTNYCNLRNLYCGSADGCEPVKHSFKATESTVTPSLGAGSDAKSCITT
;
A
#
# COMPACT_ATOMS: atom_id res chain seq x y z
N MET A 1 12.83 -9.57 -15.85
CA MET A 1 11.95 -8.42 -15.62
C MET A 1 12.76 -7.18 -15.96
N HIS A 2 12.34 -6.43 -16.98
CA HIS A 2 13.14 -5.37 -17.58
C HIS A 2 13.21 -4.15 -16.66
N ARG A 3 14.42 -3.74 -16.29
CA ARG A 3 14.70 -2.43 -15.69
C ARG A 3 14.34 -1.36 -16.71
N MET A 4 13.34 -0.53 -16.43
CA MET A 4 13.17 0.75 -17.12
C MET A 4 13.79 1.83 -16.26
N GLY A 5 14.93 2.36 -16.72
CA GLY A 5 15.53 3.56 -16.15
C GLY A 5 14.62 4.77 -16.37
N GLN A 6 14.70 5.73 -15.45
CA GLN A 6 14.20 7.08 -15.68
C GLN A 6 15.22 8.04 -15.08
N ASN A 7 15.78 8.86 -15.96
CA ASN A 7 16.69 9.96 -15.68
C ASN A 7 15.86 11.27 -15.69
N LEU A 8 16.31 12.26 -14.91
CA LEU A 8 16.02 13.71 -15.00
C LEU A 8 14.71 14.32 -14.43
N SER A 9 14.98 15.17 -13.43
CA SER A 9 14.58 16.59 -13.28
C SER A 9 13.11 16.97 -13.01
N TRP A 10 12.90 17.41 -11.76
CA TRP A 10 11.95 18.44 -11.30
C TRP A 10 10.47 18.28 -11.68
N LEU A 11 9.69 17.63 -10.79
CA LEU A 11 8.31 18.00 -10.36
C LEU A 11 7.75 16.99 -9.33
N GLY A 12 7.63 17.43 -8.06
CA GLY A 12 6.55 17.08 -7.12
C GLY A 12 6.55 15.75 -6.37
N CYS A 13 6.38 14.62 -7.05
CA CYS A 13 6.33 13.29 -6.46
C CYS A 13 6.36 12.30 -7.63
N ARG A 14 7.51 11.69 -7.92
CA ARG A 14 7.60 10.52 -8.79
C ARG A 14 8.63 9.59 -8.19
N ALA A 15 8.16 8.72 -7.30
CA ALA A 15 8.95 7.67 -6.67
C ALA A 15 8.16 6.37 -6.82
N ALA A 16 8.81 5.34 -7.40
CA ALA A 16 8.29 3.98 -7.44
C ALA A 16 9.18 3.15 -6.51
N GLU A 17 8.63 2.72 -5.40
CA GLU A 17 9.36 2.01 -4.35
C GLU A 17 8.85 0.57 -4.27
N GLU A 18 9.80 -0.37 -4.24
CA GLU A 18 9.53 -1.81 -4.07
C GLU A 18 10.00 -2.26 -2.70
N PHE A 19 9.17 -3.03 -2.01
CA PHE A 19 9.52 -3.57 -0.70
C PHE A 19 8.81 -4.90 -0.46
N SER A 20 9.31 -5.64 0.53
CA SER A 20 8.76 -6.93 0.90
C SER A 20 8.45 -6.96 2.39
N ARG A 21 7.35 -7.61 2.75
CA ARG A 21 6.94 -7.80 4.13
C ARG A 21 6.74 -9.29 4.37
N LEU A 22 7.33 -9.77 5.47
CA LEU A 22 6.99 -11.07 6.03
C LEU A 22 5.75 -10.89 6.93
N THR A 23 4.73 -11.73 6.76
CA THR A 23 3.52 -11.68 7.59
C THR A 23 3.83 -11.93 9.06
N GLY A 24 2.92 -11.52 9.95
CA GLY A 24 3.12 -11.64 11.39
C GLY A 24 3.32 -13.09 11.86
N ASP A 25 2.66 -14.04 11.19
CA ASP A 25 2.80 -15.48 11.43
C ASP A 25 4.00 -16.12 10.71
N LYS A 26 4.78 -15.30 9.97
CA LYS A 26 5.99 -15.68 9.22
C LYS A 26 5.78 -16.73 8.12
N LYS A 27 4.54 -16.96 7.69
CA LYS A 27 4.23 -17.95 6.66
C LYS A 27 4.29 -17.39 5.24
N TYR A 28 4.07 -16.09 5.09
CA TYR A 28 3.86 -15.48 3.80
C TYR A 28 4.76 -14.28 3.61
N THR A 29 5.35 -14.17 2.43
CA THR A 29 6.06 -12.96 2.00
C THR A 29 5.19 -12.25 1.00
N ASP A 30 4.84 -11.01 1.31
CA ASP A 30 4.08 -10.15 0.42
C ASP A 30 5.04 -9.16 -0.24
N LYS A 31 4.97 -9.05 -1.57
CA LYS A 31 5.67 -8.02 -2.32
C LYS A 31 4.76 -6.83 -2.51
N MET A 32 5.32 -5.64 -2.31
CA MET A 32 4.59 -4.39 -2.44
C MET A 32 5.30 -3.43 -3.37
N THR A 33 4.48 -2.65 -4.06
CA THR A 33 4.89 -1.50 -4.85
C THR A 33 4.07 -0.30 -4.44
N ILE A 34 4.72 0.86 -4.32
CA ILE A 34 4.06 2.16 -4.19
C ILE A 34 4.59 3.07 -5.27
N THR A 35 3.69 3.80 -5.93
CA THR A 35 4.00 4.92 -6.81
C THR A 35 3.34 6.17 -6.26
N LEU A 36 4.14 7.22 -6.08
CA LEU A 36 3.66 8.56 -5.75
C LEU A 36 3.65 9.42 -7.01
N ALA A 37 2.57 10.16 -7.23
CA ALA A 37 2.41 11.08 -8.36
C ALA A 37 1.83 12.43 -7.90
N ASP A 38 2.41 13.55 -8.36
CA ASP A 38 1.77 14.86 -8.16
C ASP A 38 0.50 14.99 -9.02
N THR A 39 -0.55 15.52 -8.42
CA THR A 39 -1.83 15.83 -9.06
C THR A 39 -2.37 17.16 -8.55
N ASN A 40 -2.03 18.25 -9.25
CA ASN A 40 -2.53 19.60 -8.96
C ASN A 40 -2.30 20.01 -7.48
N GLY A 41 -1.09 19.77 -6.95
CA GLY A 41 -0.75 20.09 -5.56
C GLY A 41 -1.27 19.09 -4.53
N LYS A 42 -1.78 17.93 -4.96
CA LYS A 42 -2.06 16.76 -4.13
C LYS A 42 -1.12 15.62 -4.50
N CYS A 43 -0.88 14.72 -3.55
CA CYS A 43 -0.14 13.48 -3.80
C CYS A 43 -1.14 12.35 -4.07
N MET A 44 -1.04 11.75 -5.26
CA MET A 44 -1.73 10.51 -5.60
C MET A 44 -0.83 9.34 -5.21
N ILE A 45 -1.42 8.39 -4.50
CA ILE A 45 -0.77 7.14 -4.10
C ILE A 45 -1.40 6.01 -4.90
N MET A 46 -0.58 5.26 -5.62
CA MET A 46 -0.95 4.01 -6.27
C MET A 46 -0.12 2.89 -5.64
N GLY A 47 -0.68 1.70 -5.46
CA GLY A 47 0.09 0.59 -4.94
C GLY A 47 -0.54 -0.76 -5.21
N CYS A 48 0.28 -1.79 -5.09
CA CYS A 48 -0.12 -3.19 -5.19
C CYS A 48 0.60 -3.97 -4.10
N SER A 49 -0.10 -4.93 -3.48
CA SER A 49 0.46 -5.90 -2.54
C SER A 49 0.01 -7.28 -2.96
N GLU A 50 0.94 -8.21 -3.10
CA GLU A 50 0.65 -9.58 -3.49
C GLU A 50 1.51 -10.58 -2.72
N SER A 51 0.85 -11.59 -2.15
CA SER A 51 1.54 -12.70 -1.52
C SER A 51 2.27 -13.56 -2.55
N GLN A 52 3.50 -13.97 -2.25
CA GLN A 52 4.32 -14.79 -3.15
C GLN A 52 3.95 -16.29 -3.10
N VAL A 53 2.80 -16.62 -2.52
CA VAL A 53 2.20 -17.96 -2.52
C VAL A 53 0.70 -17.85 -2.80
N PHE A 54 0.10 -18.96 -3.25
CA PHE A 54 -1.33 -19.04 -3.49
C PHE A 54 -2.10 -19.00 -2.17
N SER A 55 -2.56 -17.82 -1.77
CA SER A 55 -3.50 -17.65 -0.65
C SER A 55 -4.92 -17.61 -1.19
N ILE A 56 -5.74 -18.61 -0.85
CA ILE A 56 -7.15 -18.68 -1.27
C ILE A 56 -8.01 -17.66 -0.50
N PHE A 57 -7.63 -17.37 0.74
CA PHE A 57 -8.35 -16.46 1.62
C PHE A 57 -7.39 -15.41 2.15
N ASP A 58 -7.47 -14.22 1.57
CA ASP A 58 -6.77 -13.05 2.09
C ASP A 58 -7.76 -12.23 2.93
N PHE A 59 -7.64 -12.27 4.26
CA PHE A 59 -8.48 -11.49 5.18
C PHE A 59 -8.03 -10.02 5.25
N SER A 60 -7.95 -9.37 4.08
CA SER A 60 -7.46 -8.01 3.91
C SER A 60 -5.97 -7.80 4.21
N THR A 61 -5.15 -8.85 4.34
CA THR A 61 -3.71 -8.72 4.68
C THR A 61 -2.96 -7.90 3.66
N ASN A 62 -3.11 -8.19 2.35
CA ASN A 62 -2.45 -7.41 1.31
C ASN A 62 -2.96 -5.97 1.26
N TYR A 63 -4.26 -5.81 1.43
CA TYR A 63 -4.89 -4.50 1.48
C TYR A 63 -4.35 -3.67 2.66
N CYS A 64 -4.27 -4.25 3.85
CA CYS A 64 -3.77 -3.60 5.06
C CYS A 64 -2.27 -3.30 4.99
N ASN A 65 -1.48 -4.15 4.31
CA ASN A 65 -0.08 -3.85 4.07
C ASN A 65 0.10 -2.49 3.35
N LEU A 66 -0.80 -2.16 2.40
CA LEU A 66 -0.79 -0.85 1.72
C LEU A 66 -1.43 0.24 2.57
N ARG A 67 -2.63 0.00 3.13
CA ARG A 67 -3.39 1.01 3.89
C ARG A 67 -2.60 1.54 5.10
N ASN A 68 -1.87 0.67 5.78
CA ASN A 68 -1.08 1.03 6.96
C ASN A 68 0.08 2.00 6.65
N LEU A 69 0.44 2.20 5.38
CA LEU A 69 1.49 3.12 4.99
C LEU A 69 1.01 4.57 4.84
N TYR A 70 -0.31 4.76 4.70
CA TYR A 70 -0.87 6.09 4.48
C TYR A 70 -2.06 6.44 5.37
N CYS A 71 -2.58 5.50 6.16
CA CYS A 71 -3.67 5.80 7.08
C CYS A 71 -3.24 6.79 8.17
N GLY A 72 -4.15 7.69 8.52
CA GLY A 72 -3.95 8.68 9.56
C GLY A 72 -4.72 8.36 10.84
N SER A 73 -4.58 9.24 11.82
CA SER A 73 -5.29 9.16 13.11
C SER A 73 -6.82 9.20 12.95
N ALA A 74 -7.31 9.89 11.91
CA ALA A 74 -8.74 9.90 11.57
C ALA A 74 -9.26 8.55 11.06
N ASP A 75 -8.36 7.68 10.58
CA ASP A 75 -8.65 6.31 10.16
C ASP A 75 -8.47 5.29 11.29
N GLY A 76 -8.14 5.74 12.50
CA GLY A 76 -7.83 4.88 13.65
C GLY A 76 -6.39 4.34 13.68
N CYS A 77 -5.51 4.82 12.80
CA CYS A 77 -4.10 4.43 12.78
C CYS A 77 -3.21 5.37 13.61
N GLU A 78 -2.12 4.82 14.14
CA GLU A 78 -1.05 5.59 14.78
C GLU A 78 0.15 5.76 13.82
N PRO A 79 0.24 6.88 13.07
CA PRO A 79 1.34 7.10 12.14
C PRO A 79 2.65 7.39 12.90
N VAL A 80 3.77 6.91 12.35
CA VAL A 80 5.10 7.00 12.98
C VAL A 80 5.60 8.45 13.14
N LYS A 81 5.20 9.37 12.24
CA LYS A 81 5.70 10.76 12.25
C LYS A 81 4.60 11.80 12.09
N HIS A 82 3.85 11.71 10.99
CA HIS A 82 2.85 12.71 10.64
C HIS A 82 1.55 12.04 10.25
N SER A 83 0.46 12.57 10.79
CA SER A 83 -0.89 12.20 10.40
C SER A 83 -1.29 13.03 9.19
N PHE A 84 -1.80 12.37 8.15
CA PHE A 84 -2.33 13.04 6.97
C PHE A 84 -3.67 12.43 6.58
N LYS A 85 -4.47 13.23 5.88
CA LYS A 85 -5.77 12.79 5.36
C LYS A 85 -5.57 12.19 3.98
N ALA A 86 -5.94 10.93 3.82
CA ALA A 86 -6.02 10.27 2.53
C ALA A 86 -7.48 10.06 2.11
N THR A 87 -7.72 9.85 0.83
CA THR A 87 -9.03 9.42 0.32
C THR A 87 -8.78 8.31 -0.68
N GLU A 88 -9.22 7.11 -0.35
CA GLU A 88 -9.14 5.96 -1.24
C GLU A 88 -10.18 6.10 -2.34
N SER A 89 -9.72 6.15 -3.59
CA SER A 89 -10.62 6.27 -4.75
C SER A 89 -11.01 4.90 -5.31
N THR A 90 -10.09 3.94 -5.33
CA THR A 90 -10.29 2.62 -5.92
C THR A 90 -9.52 1.57 -5.12
N VAL A 91 -10.17 0.44 -4.85
CA VAL A 91 -9.55 -0.77 -4.30
C VAL A 91 -10.01 -1.96 -5.14
N THR A 92 -9.06 -2.70 -5.71
CA THR A 92 -9.34 -3.85 -6.57
C THR A 92 -8.71 -5.10 -5.96
N PRO A 93 -9.45 -5.86 -5.13
CA PRO A 93 -8.95 -7.10 -4.56
C PRO A 93 -8.95 -8.24 -5.59
N SER A 94 -8.04 -9.19 -5.41
CA SER A 94 -8.11 -10.49 -6.09
C SER A 94 -9.37 -11.25 -5.69
N LEU A 95 -9.82 -12.21 -6.51
CA LEU A 95 -11.00 -13.01 -6.20
C LEU A 95 -10.82 -13.75 -4.85
N GLY A 96 -11.76 -13.55 -3.92
CA GLY A 96 -11.70 -14.14 -2.58
C GLY A 96 -10.87 -13.35 -1.56
N ALA A 97 -10.23 -12.25 -1.96
CA ALA A 97 -9.53 -11.35 -1.05
C ALA A 97 -10.45 -10.29 -0.46
N GLY A 98 -10.23 -10.00 0.82
CA GLY A 98 -10.89 -8.92 1.57
C GLY A 98 -10.27 -7.56 1.29
N SER A 99 -11.06 -6.53 1.57
CA SER A 99 -10.66 -5.11 1.47
C SER A 99 -11.28 -4.28 2.59
N ASP A 100 -11.50 -4.87 3.77
CA ASP A 100 -12.11 -4.19 4.90
C ASP A 100 -11.08 -3.33 5.65
N ALA A 101 -11.24 -2.02 5.55
CA ALA A 101 -10.54 -1.00 6.31
C ALA A 101 -10.34 -1.32 7.80
N LYS A 102 -11.40 -1.83 8.44
CA LYS A 102 -11.40 -2.10 9.88
C LYS A 102 -10.49 -3.25 10.26
N SER A 103 -10.25 -4.18 9.33
CA SER A 103 -9.32 -5.30 9.54
C SER A 103 -7.86 -4.84 9.67
N CYS A 104 -7.56 -3.61 9.25
CA CYS A 104 -6.20 -3.05 9.30
C CYS A 104 -5.86 -2.42 10.66
N ILE A 105 -6.88 -2.12 11.46
CA ILE A 105 -6.74 -1.50 12.77
C ILE A 105 -6.53 -2.63 13.79
N THR A 106 -5.31 -2.77 14.28
CA THR A 106 -5.02 -3.67 15.41
C THR A 106 -5.25 -2.91 16.72
N THR A 107 -6.00 -3.51 17.64
CA THR A 107 -6.12 -3.06 19.04
C THR A 107 -4.97 -3.55 19.89
#